data_AF-A0AAD7BAF9-F1
#
_entry.id   AF-A0AAD7BAF9-F1
#
_cell.length_a   1.000
_cell.length_b   1.000
_cell.length_c   1.000
_cell.angle_alpha   90.00
_cell.angle_beta   90.00
_cell.angle_gamma   90.00
#
_symmetry.space_group_name_H-M   'P 1'
#
loop_
_entity.id
_entity.type
_entity.pdbx_description
1 polymer ?
#
loop_
_entity_poly.entity_id
_entity_poly.type
_entity_poly.pdbx_seq_one_letter_code
_entity_poly.pdbx_strand_id
1 'polypeptide(L)'
;MDEVVQTNSSPPSSSPPLGHSTSTSQAPTSSLQASYNDLESRSQAVRQDVVAKSQDNTQTGAIYLRHYKAYIDWFTKSEARRVEDDVSYTPIPPLPITVAKVTLFLDYEMTRPKSTSTCGHQHAKQVVSALEHHRFNNQHLYANNPSAQVNLRTDGRIKTLESAFQESEPERIQKSHAVKASGTRAGL
;
A
#
# COMPACT_ATOMS: atom_id res chain seq x y z
N MET A 1 -53.25 37.08 -15.43
CA MET A 1 -53.75 38.12 -16.35
C MET A 1 -52.52 38.75 -16.98
N ASP A 2 -52.13 38.51 -18.22
CA ASP A 2 -52.67 37.70 -19.31
C ASP A 2 -51.49 37.44 -20.26
N GLU A 3 -51.50 36.26 -20.86
CA GLU A 3 -50.71 35.92 -22.04
C GLU A 3 -51.40 36.56 -23.26
N VAL A 4 -50.66 37.31 -24.09
CA VAL A 4 -51.07 37.56 -25.48
C VAL A 4 -49.86 37.47 -26.40
N VAL A 5 -49.85 36.38 -27.16
CA VAL A 5 -49.11 36.17 -28.40
C VAL A 5 -49.86 36.86 -29.56
N GLN A 6 -49.13 37.53 -30.46
CA GLN A 6 -49.44 37.67 -31.90
C GLN A 6 -48.35 38.53 -32.59
N THR A 7 -47.93 38.39 -33.84
CA THR A 7 -47.81 37.30 -34.83
C THR A 7 -47.12 37.96 -36.04
N ASN A 8 -46.11 37.29 -36.57
CA ASN A 8 -45.83 37.07 -38.00
C ASN A 8 -45.56 38.27 -38.96
N SER A 9 -44.40 38.23 -39.64
CA SER A 9 -44.29 38.27 -41.11
C SER A 9 -42.83 38.07 -41.59
N SER A 10 -42.54 36.89 -42.15
CA SER A 10 -41.50 36.61 -43.17
C SER A 10 -42.21 36.46 -44.55
N PRO A 11 -41.60 36.20 -45.73
CA PRO A 11 -40.23 35.73 -46.08
C PRO A 11 -39.74 36.35 -47.46
N PRO A 12 -39.08 35.66 -48.43
CA PRO A 12 -37.95 34.70 -48.47
C PRO A 12 -36.80 35.14 -49.44
N SER A 13 -35.62 34.53 -49.36
CA SER A 13 -34.82 34.12 -50.55
C SER A 13 -33.69 33.19 -50.11
N SER A 14 -33.90 31.87 -50.17
CA SER A 14 -33.46 30.97 -51.26
C SER A 14 -31.94 30.79 -51.40
N SER A 15 -31.40 29.86 -50.59
CA SER A 15 -30.77 28.57 -50.98
C SER A 15 -29.50 28.53 -51.88
N PRO A 16 -28.79 27.39 -51.97
CA PRO A 16 -27.92 26.71 -51.01
C PRO A 16 -26.56 26.35 -51.69
N PRO A 17 -25.96 25.15 -51.52
CA PRO A 17 -25.19 24.58 -50.42
C PRO A 17 -23.71 24.38 -50.82
N LEU A 18 -22.87 23.87 -49.92
CA LEU A 18 -21.67 23.02 -50.16
C LEU A 18 -21.00 22.93 -48.78
N GLY A 19 -21.37 21.96 -47.95
CA GLY A 19 -20.95 20.59 -48.18
C GLY A 19 -19.58 20.40 -47.57
N HIS A 20 -19.48 20.28 -46.25
CA HIS A 20 -18.40 19.55 -45.59
C HIS A 20 -18.97 18.91 -44.34
N SER A 21 -19.42 17.67 -44.50
CA SER A 21 -19.32 16.68 -43.44
C SER A 21 -17.85 16.58 -43.07
N THR A 22 -17.40 17.29 -42.03
CA THR A 22 -16.19 16.85 -41.31
C THR A 22 -16.64 15.84 -40.29
N SER A 23 -16.70 14.62 -40.78
CA SER A 23 -16.49 13.39 -40.04
C SER A 23 -15.52 13.60 -38.87
N THR A 24 -15.97 13.16 -37.69
CA THR A 24 -15.18 12.44 -36.69
C THR A 24 -13.67 12.71 -36.66
N SER A 25 -13.22 13.51 -35.69
CA SER A 25 -11.87 13.38 -35.14
C SER A 25 -11.93 13.35 -33.61
N GLN A 26 -12.60 12.32 -33.09
CA GLN A 26 -12.23 11.79 -31.78
C GLN A 26 -10.96 10.95 -31.99
N ALA A 27 -9.78 11.55 -31.77
CA ALA A 27 -8.60 10.92 -31.14
C ALA A 27 -7.31 11.77 -31.30
N PRO A 28 -7.09 12.75 -30.40
CA PRO A 28 -5.74 13.12 -29.98
C PRO A 28 -5.44 12.69 -28.52
N THR A 29 -6.41 12.12 -27.81
CA THR A 29 -6.27 11.74 -26.40
C THR A 29 -5.34 10.55 -26.20
N SER A 30 -5.29 9.60 -27.14
CA SER A 30 -4.50 8.38 -26.99
C SER A 30 -2.99 8.61 -27.05
N SER A 31 -2.50 9.43 -27.98
CA SER A 31 -1.07 9.75 -28.10
C SER A 31 -0.57 10.64 -26.95
N LEU A 32 -1.41 11.59 -26.52
CA LEU A 32 -1.14 12.44 -25.36
C LEU A 32 -1.14 11.62 -24.06
N GLN A 33 -2.11 10.72 -23.87
CA GLN A 33 -2.15 9.81 -22.72
C GLN A 33 -0.95 8.87 -22.68
N ALA A 34 -0.52 8.34 -23.84
CA ALA A 34 0.68 7.53 -23.92
C ALA A 34 1.93 8.31 -23.50
N SER A 35 2.04 9.57 -23.92
CA SER A 35 3.13 10.48 -23.51
C SER A 35 3.10 10.79 -22.02
N TYR A 36 1.91 10.97 -21.41
CA TYR A 36 1.77 11.12 -19.96
C TYR A 36 2.16 9.85 -19.20
N ASN A 37 1.77 8.67 -19.68
CA ASN A 37 2.16 7.40 -19.06
C ASN A 37 3.68 7.17 -19.15
N ASP A 38 4.31 7.53 -20.27
CA ASP A 38 5.77 7.49 -20.42
C ASP A 38 6.47 8.47 -19.47
N LEU A 39 5.97 9.70 -19.37
CA LEU A 39 6.49 10.69 -18.43
C LEU A 39 6.40 10.19 -16.98
N GLU A 40 5.27 9.60 -16.59
CA GLU A 40 5.07 9.04 -15.26
C GLU A 40 6.00 7.84 -15.02
N SER A 41 6.15 6.93 -15.99
CA SER A 41 7.09 5.81 -15.88
C SER A 41 8.53 6.30 -15.66
N ARG A 42 8.97 7.31 -16.42
CA ARG A 42 10.30 7.93 -16.26
C ARG A 42 10.44 8.63 -14.92
N SER A 43 9.41 9.34 -14.45
CA SER A 43 9.44 10.01 -13.14
C SER A 43 9.60 9.00 -12.00
N GLN A 44 8.90 7.86 -12.07
CA GLN A 44 9.02 6.77 -11.11
C GLN A 44 10.40 6.11 -11.15
N ALA A 45 10.96 5.89 -12.34
CA ALA A 45 12.31 5.33 -12.49
C ALA A 45 13.40 6.23 -11.86
N VAL A 46 13.33 7.55 -12.11
CA VAL A 46 14.24 8.53 -11.48
C VAL A 46 14.12 8.47 -9.96
N ARG A 47 12.89 8.44 -9.44
CA ARG A 47 12.66 8.35 -8.00
C ARG A 47 13.20 7.05 -7.40
N GLN A 48 13.01 5.90 -8.07
CA GLN A 48 13.53 4.62 -7.61
C GLN A 48 15.06 4.61 -7.56
N ASP A 49 15.73 5.19 -8.56
CA ASP A 49 17.19 5.34 -8.58
C ASP A 49 17.70 6.20 -7.41
N VAL A 50 17.05 7.32 -7.12
CA VAL A 50 17.37 8.17 -5.94
C VAL A 50 17.17 7.40 -4.64
N VAL A 51 16.07 6.66 -4.50
CA VAL A 51 15.80 5.85 -3.30
C VAL A 51 16.85 4.74 -3.15
N ALA A 52 17.16 4.00 -4.22
CA ALA A 52 18.14 2.93 -4.21
C ALA A 52 19.51 3.45 -3.77
N LYS A 53 19.99 4.54 -4.38
CA LYS A 53 21.25 5.20 -4.01
C LYS A 53 21.28 5.68 -2.55
N SER A 54 20.15 6.18 -2.05
CA SER A 54 20.05 6.61 -0.65
C SER A 54 20.09 5.45 0.35
N GLN A 55 19.75 4.22 -0.08
CA GLN A 55 19.60 3.06 0.80
C GLN A 55 20.75 2.06 0.74
N ASP A 56 21.54 2.07 -0.33
CA ASP A 56 22.58 1.09 -0.65
C ASP A 56 23.66 0.91 0.46
N ASN A 57 23.80 1.89 1.36
CA ASN A 57 24.73 1.80 2.48
C ASN A 57 24.13 2.27 3.83
N THR A 58 22.82 2.18 4.01
CA THR A 58 22.17 2.62 5.26
C THR A 58 21.67 1.45 6.09
N GLN A 59 21.86 1.56 7.40
CA GLN A 59 21.27 0.65 8.38
C GLN A 59 19.74 0.56 8.22
N THR A 60 19.10 1.67 7.84
CA THR A 60 17.65 1.75 7.55
C THR A 60 17.25 0.87 6.36
N GLY A 61 17.99 0.91 5.25
CA GLY A 61 17.74 0.06 4.08
C GLY A 61 17.80 -1.43 4.43
N ALA A 62 18.83 -1.84 5.19
CA ALA A 62 18.97 -3.21 5.65
C ALA A 62 17.82 -3.65 6.59
N ILE A 63 17.39 -2.77 7.51
CA ILE A 63 16.25 -3.03 8.40
C ILE A 63 14.96 -3.17 7.59
N TYR A 64 14.71 -2.27 6.63
CA TYR A 64 13.50 -2.31 5.81
C TYR A 64 13.44 -3.57 4.96
N LEU A 65 14.55 -3.94 4.32
CA LEU A 65 14.65 -5.18 3.56
C LEU A 65 14.37 -6.42 4.44
N ARG A 66 14.89 -6.44 5.67
CA ARG A 66 14.63 -7.53 6.61
C ARG A 66 13.15 -7.67 6.93
N HIS A 67 12.46 -6.58 7.25
CA HIS A 67 11.03 -6.61 7.55
C HIS A 67 10.18 -6.97 6.33
N TYR A 68 10.56 -6.47 5.16
CA TYR A 68 9.92 -6.85 3.89
C TYR A 68 10.04 -8.35 3.62
N LYS A 69 11.25 -8.92 3.69
CA LYS A 69 11.48 -10.36 3.51
C LYS A 69 10.70 -11.19 4.53
N ALA A 70 10.71 -10.78 5.79
CA ALA A 70 9.94 -11.46 6.85
C ALA A 70 8.44 -11.49 6.54
N TYR A 71 7.87 -10.39 6.03
CA TYR A 71 6.48 -10.34 5.60
C TYR A 71 6.21 -11.28 4.41
N ILE A 72 7.03 -11.24 3.36
CA ILE A 72 6.86 -12.10 2.17
C ILE A 72 6.92 -13.58 2.56
N ASP A 73 7.93 -13.96 3.34
CA ASP A 73 8.12 -15.34 3.78
C ASP A 73 6.95 -15.81 4.64
N TRP A 74 6.49 -14.97 5.56
CA TRP A 74 5.36 -15.29 6.42
C TRP A 74 4.06 -15.44 5.63
N PHE A 75 3.74 -14.47 4.76
CA PHE A 75 2.47 -14.47 4.02
C PHE A 75 2.39 -15.66 3.06
N THR A 76 3.51 -15.98 2.40
CA THR A 76 3.58 -17.16 1.53
C THR A 76 3.30 -18.45 2.33
N LYS A 77 3.86 -18.57 3.53
CA LYS A 77 3.63 -19.72 4.41
C LYS A 77 2.20 -19.75 4.97
N SER A 78 1.61 -18.60 5.29
CA SER A 78 0.24 -18.55 5.82
C SER A 78 -0.78 -18.97 4.76
N GLU A 79 -0.58 -18.55 3.50
CA GLU A 79 -1.45 -18.96 2.39
C GLU A 79 -1.26 -20.44 2.05
N ALA A 80 -0.03 -20.96 2.09
CA ALA A 80 0.21 -22.39 1.90
C ALA A 80 -0.53 -23.26 2.94
N ARG A 81 -0.55 -22.84 4.21
CA ARG A 81 -1.33 -23.53 5.25
C ARG A 81 -2.83 -23.49 4.97
N ARG A 82 -3.36 -22.37 4.49
CA ARG A 82 -4.78 -22.26 4.13
C ARG A 82 -5.18 -23.19 2.99
N VAL A 83 -4.28 -23.40 2.02
CA VAL A 83 -4.49 -24.38 0.94
C VAL A 83 -4.46 -25.82 1.48
N GLU A 84 -3.63 -26.09 2.48
CA GLU A 84 -3.60 -27.40 3.15
C GLU A 84 -4.89 -27.67 3.95
N ASP A 85 -5.41 -26.65 4.63
CA ASP A 85 -6.66 -26.72 5.40
C ASP A 85 -7.91 -26.80 4.50
N ASP A 86 -7.88 -26.13 3.33
CA ASP A 86 -8.95 -26.10 2.34
C ASP A 86 -8.39 -26.15 0.92
N VAL A 87 -8.46 -27.32 0.28
CA VAL A 87 -7.94 -27.54 -1.08
C VAL A 87 -8.67 -26.70 -2.13
N SER A 88 -9.90 -26.24 -1.86
CA SER A 88 -10.64 -25.36 -2.77
C SER A 88 -10.24 -23.88 -2.66
N TYR A 89 -9.45 -23.54 -1.64
CA TYR A 89 -8.96 -22.19 -1.42
C TYR A 89 -7.93 -21.79 -2.48
N THR A 90 -8.12 -20.61 -3.08
CA THR A 90 -7.13 -20.02 -3.99
C THR A 90 -6.15 -19.14 -3.21
N PRO A 91 -4.85 -19.46 -3.19
CA PRO A 91 -3.87 -18.68 -2.43
C PRO A 91 -3.71 -17.27 -2.99
N ILE A 92 -3.65 -16.29 -2.10
CA ILE A 92 -3.48 -14.88 -2.45
C ILE A 92 -1.99 -14.55 -2.52
N PRO A 93 -1.49 -13.88 -3.58
CA PRO A 93 -0.09 -13.47 -3.62
C PRO A 93 0.23 -12.43 -2.53
N PRO A 94 1.46 -12.39 -1.99
CA PRO A 94 1.83 -11.44 -0.93
C PRO A 94 1.83 -9.98 -1.39
N LEU A 95 2.00 -9.73 -2.70
CA LEU A 95 1.93 -8.41 -3.33
C LEU A 95 0.59 -8.20 -4.08
N PRO A 96 0.10 -6.96 -4.22
CA PRO A 96 0.59 -5.75 -3.54
C PRO A 96 0.41 -5.83 -2.02
N ILE A 97 1.22 -5.06 -1.29
CA ILE A 97 1.07 -4.87 0.15
C ILE A 97 -0.20 -4.05 0.38
N THR A 98 -1.15 -4.60 1.11
CA THR A 98 -2.41 -3.92 1.46
C THR A 98 -2.60 -3.94 2.96
N VAL A 99 -3.47 -3.05 3.47
CA VAL A 99 -3.75 -2.99 4.90
C VAL A 99 -4.21 -4.33 5.46
N ALA A 100 -5.10 -5.04 4.75
CA ALA A 100 -5.64 -6.31 5.23
C ALA A 100 -4.53 -7.35 5.46
N LYS A 101 -3.60 -7.48 4.52
CA LYS A 101 -2.47 -8.40 4.63
C LYS A 101 -1.52 -8.01 5.78
N VAL A 102 -1.24 -6.71 5.91
CA VAL A 102 -0.36 -6.19 6.98
C VAL A 102 -1.00 -6.35 8.36
N THR A 103 -2.31 -6.19 8.46
CA THR A 103 -3.06 -6.40 9.73
C THR A 103 -2.88 -7.83 10.22
N LEU A 104 -3.07 -8.82 9.34
CA LEU A 104 -2.86 -10.23 9.70
C LEU A 104 -1.40 -10.53 10.08
N PHE A 105 -0.44 -9.91 9.37
CA PHE A 105 0.97 -10.09 9.70
C PHE A 105 1.35 -9.51 11.07
N LEU A 106 0.83 -8.33 11.40
CA LEU A 106 1.07 -7.68 12.69
C LEU A 106 0.46 -8.48 13.84
N ASP A 107 -0.74 -9.04 13.67
CA ASP A 107 -1.38 -9.92 14.64
C ASP A 107 -0.54 -11.19 14.90
N TYR A 108 -0.02 -11.82 13.84
CA TYR A 108 0.96 -12.90 13.98
C TYR A 108 2.24 -12.45 14.71
N GLU A 109 2.77 -11.27 14.39
CA GLU A 109 3.97 -10.76 15.04
C GLU A 109 3.77 -10.43 16.53
N MET A 110 2.54 -10.14 16.98
CA MET A 110 2.19 -10.02 18.41
C MET A 110 2.23 -11.35 19.14
N THR A 111 1.68 -12.40 18.52
CA THR A 111 1.49 -13.71 19.15
C THR A 111 2.71 -14.60 19.04
N ARG A 112 3.65 -14.27 18.16
CA ARG A 112 4.86 -15.08 17.93
C ARG A 112 5.78 -15.07 19.16
N PRO A 113 6.06 -16.24 19.78
CA PRO A 113 7.07 -16.33 20.82
C PRO A 113 8.46 -16.03 20.21
N LYS A 114 9.11 -14.95 20.66
CA LYS A 114 10.47 -14.59 20.27
C LYS A 114 11.41 -14.75 21.45
N SER A 115 12.58 -15.35 21.19
CA SER A 115 13.61 -15.67 22.19
C SER A 115 14.39 -14.44 22.68
N THR A 116 14.25 -13.28 22.03
CA THR A 116 14.99 -12.06 22.37
C THR A 116 14.13 -10.79 22.26
N SER A 117 14.48 -9.82 23.10
CA SER A 117 13.68 -8.75 23.72
C SER A 117 13.13 -7.61 22.84
N THR A 118 12.84 -7.82 21.55
CA THR A 118 12.51 -6.72 20.62
C THR A 118 11.07 -6.72 20.08
N CYS A 119 10.12 -7.42 20.70
CA CYS A 119 8.70 -7.42 20.30
C CYS A 119 7.91 -6.25 20.92
N GLY A 120 8.39 -5.02 20.74
CA GLY A 120 7.76 -3.80 21.27
C GLY A 120 7.04 -2.96 20.24
N HIS A 121 6.33 -1.94 20.72
CA HIS A 121 5.69 -0.90 19.92
C HIS A 121 6.63 -0.31 18.84
N GLN A 122 7.90 -0.14 19.19
CA GLN A 122 8.91 0.35 18.25
C GLN A 122 9.17 -0.63 17.08
N HIS A 123 9.12 -1.94 17.33
CA HIS A 123 9.25 -2.95 16.28
C HIS A 123 8.03 -2.95 15.35
N ALA A 124 6.82 -2.86 15.89
CA ALA A 124 5.61 -2.73 15.08
C ALA A 124 5.67 -1.50 14.16
N LYS A 125 6.07 -0.34 14.71
CA LYS A 125 6.32 0.88 13.92
C LYS A 125 7.37 0.67 12.83
N GLN A 126 8.49 0.00 13.13
CA GLN A 126 9.54 -0.29 12.13
C GLN A 126 9.03 -1.20 11.02
N VAL A 127 8.26 -2.24 11.36
CA VAL A 127 7.60 -3.13 10.38
C VAL A 127 6.67 -2.32 9.47
N VAL A 128 5.75 -1.54 10.04
CA VAL A 128 4.80 -0.72 9.25
C VAL A 128 5.55 0.27 8.37
N SER A 129 6.61 0.91 8.86
CA SER A 129 7.43 1.85 8.09
C SER A 129 8.09 1.18 6.88
N ALA A 130 8.67 0.00 7.09
CA ALA A 130 9.34 -0.76 6.03
C ALA A 130 8.36 -1.19 4.94
N LEU A 131 7.18 -1.69 5.34
CA LEU A 131 6.15 -2.14 4.41
C LEU A 131 5.47 -0.97 3.69
N GLU A 132 5.26 0.16 4.38
CA GLU A 132 4.76 1.42 3.79
C GLU A 132 5.74 1.93 2.73
N HIS A 133 7.04 1.95 3.05
CA HIS A 133 8.08 2.35 2.12
C HIS A 133 8.06 1.49 0.86
N HIS A 134 7.97 0.16 1.00
CA HIS A 134 7.88 -0.73 -0.15
C HIS A 134 6.59 -0.51 -0.94
N ARG A 135 5.43 -0.38 -0.28
CA ARG A 135 4.16 -0.10 -0.96
C ARG A 135 4.23 1.20 -1.76
N PHE A 136 4.67 2.28 -1.12
CA PHE A 136 4.71 3.62 -1.71
C PHE A 136 5.65 3.70 -2.91
N ASN A 137 6.78 2.98 -2.91
CA ASN A 137 7.70 2.95 -4.05
C ASN A 137 7.24 2.07 -5.21
N ASN A 138 6.31 1.13 -4.95
CA ASN A 138 5.78 0.23 -5.97
C ASN A 138 4.30 0.52 -6.31
N GLN A 139 3.71 1.57 -5.75
CA GLN A 139 2.26 1.83 -5.90
C GLN A 139 1.85 2.07 -7.36
N HIS A 140 2.75 2.61 -8.19
CA HIS A 140 2.51 2.84 -9.61
C HIS A 140 2.34 1.53 -10.40
N LEU A 141 2.97 0.43 -9.96
CA LEU A 141 2.78 -0.90 -10.55
C LEU A 141 1.37 -1.46 -10.29
N TYR A 142 0.65 -0.88 -9.33
CA TYR A 142 -0.66 -1.33 -8.88
C TYR A 142 -1.71 -0.20 -8.93
N ALA A 143 -1.61 0.70 -9.92
CA ALA A 143 -2.49 1.86 -10.06
C ALA A 143 -3.99 1.49 -10.07
N ASN A 144 -4.33 0.34 -10.66
CA ASN A 144 -5.71 -0.15 -10.77
C ASN A 144 -6.21 -0.87 -9.51
N ASN A 145 -5.40 -0.97 -8.45
CA ASN A 145 -5.78 -1.62 -7.19
C ASN A 145 -5.96 -0.57 -6.07
N PRO A 146 -7.20 -0.18 -5.73
CA PRO A 146 -7.46 0.84 -4.71
C PRO A 146 -6.84 0.49 -3.35
N SER A 147 -6.86 -0.78 -2.97
CA SER A 147 -6.31 -1.27 -1.70
C SER A 147 -4.78 -1.13 -1.62
N ALA A 148 -4.08 -1.05 -2.76
CA ALA A 148 -2.64 -0.80 -2.83
C ALA A 148 -2.29 0.69 -2.78
N GLN A 149 -3.28 1.59 -2.92
CA GLN A 149 -3.09 3.04 -2.85
C GLN A 149 -3.36 3.61 -1.44
N VAL A 150 -3.92 2.82 -0.53
CA VAL A 150 -4.22 3.24 0.84
C VAL A 150 -2.94 3.28 1.69
N ASN A 151 -2.73 4.39 2.38
CA ASN A 151 -1.64 4.54 3.35
C ASN A 151 -1.84 3.60 4.55
N LEU A 152 -0.85 2.76 4.87
CA LEU A 152 -0.94 1.77 5.94
C LEU A 152 -1.12 2.44 7.30
N ARG A 153 -0.39 3.53 7.56
CA ARG A 153 -0.44 4.23 8.85
C ARG A 153 -1.72 5.00 9.11
N THR A 154 -2.52 5.27 8.07
CA THR A 154 -3.79 5.99 8.25
C THR A 154 -4.94 5.08 8.63
N ASP A 155 -4.85 3.77 8.35
CA ASP A 155 -5.93 2.83 8.63
C ASP A 155 -6.08 2.55 10.13
N GLY A 156 -7.32 2.57 10.60
CA GLY A 156 -7.63 2.37 12.03
C GLY A 156 -7.19 1.02 12.57
N ARG A 157 -7.21 -0.06 11.77
CA ARG A 157 -6.82 -1.40 12.22
C ARG A 157 -5.33 -1.47 12.57
N ILE A 158 -4.49 -0.86 11.74
CA ILE A 158 -3.05 -0.80 11.98
C ILE A 158 -2.76 0.04 13.23
N LYS A 159 -3.45 1.17 13.40
CA LYS A 159 -3.32 2.00 14.61
C LYS A 159 -3.70 1.22 15.88
N THR A 160 -4.83 0.51 15.86
CA THR A 160 -5.27 -0.33 16.99
C THR A 160 -4.21 -1.37 17.35
N LEU A 161 -3.62 -2.04 16.36
CA LEU A 161 -2.55 -3.01 16.61
C LEU A 161 -1.28 -2.33 17.15
N GLU A 162 -0.85 -1.19 16.59
CA GLU A 162 0.30 -0.44 17.13
C GLU A 162 0.07 -0.02 18.60
N SER A 163 -1.15 0.38 18.96
CA SER A 163 -1.54 0.69 20.35
C SER A 163 -1.51 -0.55 21.25
N ALA A 164 -2.04 -1.68 20.81
CA ALA A 164 -1.97 -2.92 21.59
C ALA A 164 -0.52 -3.43 21.77
N PHE A 165 0.38 -3.19 20.80
CA PHE A 165 1.83 -3.43 20.98
C PHE A 165 2.47 -2.51 22.02
N GLN A 166 1.91 -1.32 22.24
CA GLN A 166 2.34 -0.37 23.26
C GLN A 166 1.84 -0.78 24.65
N GLU A 167 0.59 -1.19 24.75
CA GLU A 167 -0.01 -1.61 26.03
C GLU A 167 0.61 -2.89 26.59
N SER A 168 1.06 -3.80 25.73
CA SER A 168 1.77 -5.02 26.13
C SER A 168 3.25 -4.79 26.50
N GLU A 169 3.77 -3.57 26.33
CA GLU A 169 5.17 -3.23 26.59
C GLU A 169 5.58 -3.28 28.07
N PRO A 170 4.81 -2.72 29.03
CA PRO A 170 5.17 -2.74 30.45
C PRO A 170 5.26 -4.17 31.01
N GLU A 171 4.28 -5.03 30.70
CA GLU A 171 4.30 -6.43 31.13
C GLU A 171 5.49 -7.19 30.56
N ARG A 172 5.85 -6.91 29.30
CA ARG A 172 7.02 -7.51 28.65
C ARG A 172 8.33 -7.07 29.32
N ILE A 173 8.45 -5.79 29.64
CA ILE A 173 9.61 -5.25 30.36
C ILE A 173 9.72 -5.94 31.73
N GLN A 174 8.62 -6.06 32.47
CA GLN A 174 8.60 -6.72 33.78
C GLN A 174 9.00 -8.20 33.69
N LYS A 175 8.45 -8.95 32.73
CA LYS A 175 8.83 -10.36 32.47
C LYS A 175 10.32 -10.48 32.11
N SER A 176 10.86 -9.56 31.30
CA SER A 176 12.28 -9.55 30.95
C SER A 176 13.18 -9.27 32.17
N HIS A 177 12.82 -8.33 33.03
CA HIS A 177 13.53 -8.07 34.28
C HIS A 177 13.48 -9.27 35.24
N ALA A 178 12.32 -9.93 35.36
CA ALA A 178 12.16 -11.13 36.18
C ALA A 178 13.08 -12.28 35.71
N VAL A 179 13.16 -12.52 34.40
CA VAL A 179 14.08 -13.52 33.83
C VAL A 179 15.54 -13.17 34.10
N LYS A 180 15.94 -11.90 33.94
CA LYS A 180 17.31 -11.45 34.26
C LYS A 180 17.65 -11.63 35.74
N ALA A 181 16.73 -11.27 36.65
CA ALA A 181 16.92 -11.45 38.09
C ALA A 181 17.00 -12.92 38.51
N SER A 182 16.26 -13.80 37.83
CA SER A 182 16.31 -15.25 38.09
C SER A 182 17.55 -15.94 37.51
N GLY A 183 18.26 -15.31 36.58
CA GLY A 183 19.49 -15.84 35.95
C GLY A 183 20.78 -15.60 36.75
N THR A 184 20.75 -14.87 37.87
CA THR A 184 21.95 -14.53 38.66
C THR A 184 22.33 -15.60 39.70
N ARG A 185 22.29 -16.89 39.36
CA ARG A 185 22.74 -17.95 40.27
C ARG A 185 24.13 -18.53 39.89
N ALA A 186 25.07 -18.22 40.80
CA ALA A 186 26.29 -18.93 41.20
C ALA A 186 27.48 -18.96 40.21
N GLY A 187 28.36 -17.96 40.36
CA GLY A 187 29.79 -18.06 40.08
C GLY A 187 30.57 -17.46 41.24
N LEU A 188 30.60 -18.18 42.37
CA LEU A 188 31.53 -17.99 43.49
C LEU A 188 32.03 -19.38 43.89
#